data_AF-A0A345DQ03-F1
#
_entry.id   AF-A0A345DQ03-F1
#
_cell.length_a   1.000
_cell.length_b   1.000
_cell.length_c   1.000
_cell.angle_alpha   90.00
_cell.angle_beta   90.00
_cell.angle_gamma   90.00
#
_symmetry.space_group_name_H-M   'P 1'
#
loop_
_entity.id
_entity.type
_entity.pdbx_description
1 polymer ?
#
loop_
_entity_poly.entity_id
_entity_poly.type
_entity_poly.pdbx_seq_one_letter_code
_entity_poly.pdbx_strand_id
1 'polypeptide(L)'
;MINKKNIEKIKLTINQIYQKIIIKKNDKIVAWQGINLLCLLSLIFNFLLTIFNFVAAYNLHFTMRKAVFLPLGIVFLLITLINFILLIFVKKHQKRLINQLKINLNKTLLINIYNYIFKTIFKTLTISDISSQWTITPNNLPHLSDFKVNDNIIIGQYRGYNFNFGSINQATTTVVDNLQPNLIPKPYNLQYYRYLFLTITVPSLNDQNFEITRKNKYQKNNLIFDNFFWYDQTNTDLTLTLKNLILENMTTTKMIPNIKVTNQTWSFQLATSAINHSKDNYNSLLNIRITLNEKVMLKNILLMLKHDYEILQKGFVWLNLIAQKD
;
A
#
# COMPACT_ATOMS: atom_id res chain seq x y z
N MET A 1 17.58 8.48 -6.98
CA MET A 1 16.51 8.79 -7.97
C MET A 1 16.50 7.71 -9.05
N ILE A 2 15.33 7.24 -9.52
CA ILE A 2 15.20 6.20 -10.56
C ILE A 2 15.72 6.79 -11.89
N ASN A 3 16.77 6.21 -12.47
CA ASN A 3 17.38 6.71 -13.71
C ASN A 3 16.61 6.25 -14.97
N LYS A 4 16.95 6.82 -16.13
CA LYS A 4 16.30 6.51 -17.43
C LYS A 4 16.39 5.03 -17.81
N LYS A 5 17.56 4.40 -17.59
CA LYS A 5 17.80 2.97 -17.87
C LYS A 5 16.88 2.07 -17.05
N ASN A 6 16.65 2.41 -15.78
CA ASN A 6 15.73 1.69 -14.91
C ASN A 6 14.29 1.80 -15.42
N ILE A 7 13.86 3.01 -15.83
CA ILE A 7 12.51 3.24 -16.39
C ILE A 7 12.29 2.42 -17.66
N GLU A 8 13.27 2.39 -18.57
CA GLU A 8 13.19 1.60 -19.81
C GLU A 8 13.07 0.10 -19.52
N LYS A 9 13.84 -0.43 -18.57
CA LYS A 9 13.74 -1.83 -18.17
C LYS A 9 12.38 -2.16 -17.57
N ILE A 10 11.86 -1.32 -16.66
CA ILE A 10 10.51 -1.49 -16.08
C ILE A 10 9.46 -1.46 -17.19
N LYS A 11 9.57 -0.52 -18.14
CA LYS A 11 8.66 -0.41 -19.28
C LYS A 11 8.67 -1.68 -20.14
N LEU A 12 9.85 -2.21 -20.47
CA LEU A 12 9.98 -3.46 -21.24
C LEU A 12 9.32 -4.63 -20.52
N THR A 13 9.53 -4.75 -19.21
CA THR A 13 8.93 -5.80 -18.40
C THR A 13 7.40 -5.68 -18.34
N ILE A 14 6.85 -4.48 -18.14
CA ILE A 14 5.41 -4.25 -18.18
C ILE A 14 4.85 -4.60 -19.56
N ASN A 15 5.49 -4.15 -20.63
CA ASN A 15 5.07 -4.43 -22.00
C ASN A 15 5.00 -5.94 -22.27
N GLN A 16 6.02 -6.71 -21.88
CA GLN A 16 6.03 -8.17 -22.03
C GLN A 16 4.87 -8.85 -21.29
N ILE A 17 4.56 -8.40 -20.06
CA ILE A 17 3.42 -8.92 -19.29
C ILE A 17 2.10 -8.61 -20.00
N TYR A 18 1.95 -7.39 -20.52
CA TYR A 18 0.75 -6.96 -21.25
C TYR A 18 0.57 -7.73 -22.55
N GLN A 19 1.64 -7.93 -23.31
CA GLN A 19 1.62 -8.71 -24.55
C GLN A 19 1.23 -10.17 -24.31
N LYS A 20 1.68 -10.76 -23.19
CA LYS A 20 1.32 -12.13 -22.79
C LYS A 20 -0.16 -12.28 -22.39
N ILE A 21 -0.78 -11.24 -21.86
CA ILE A 21 -2.17 -11.30 -21.36
C ILE A 21 -3.17 -10.80 -22.40
N ILE A 22 -2.85 -9.71 -23.09
CA ILE A 22 -3.73 -9.02 -24.05
C ILE A 22 -3.33 -9.44 -25.46
N ILE A 23 -3.45 -10.74 -25.73
CA ILE A 23 -3.05 -11.34 -27.02
C ILE A 23 -4.14 -11.12 -28.07
N LYS A 24 -5.40 -11.42 -27.73
CA LYS A 24 -6.50 -11.48 -28.71
C LYS A 24 -7.06 -10.08 -29.02
N LYS A 25 -7.57 -9.91 -30.25
CA LYS A 25 -8.22 -8.65 -30.70
C LYS A 25 -9.35 -8.21 -29.75
N ASN A 26 -10.14 -9.17 -29.26
CA ASN A 26 -11.24 -8.89 -28.32
C ASN A 26 -10.71 -8.38 -26.97
N ASP A 27 -9.60 -8.94 -26.47
CA ASP A 27 -8.99 -8.47 -25.22
C ASP A 27 -8.44 -7.05 -25.37
N LYS A 28 -7.89 -6.69 -26.54
CA LYS A 28 -7.45 -5.32 -26.84
C LYS A 28 -8.60 -4.33 -26.82
N ILE A 29 -9.75 -4.71 -27.40
CA ILE A 29 -10.97 -3.88 -27.42
C ILE A 29 -11.53 -3.71 -26.01
N VAL A 30 -11.60 -4.78 -25.22
CA VAL A 30 -12.11 -4.73 -23.85
C VAL A 30 -11.14 -4.02 -22.90
N ALA A 31 -9.84 -4.14 -23.12
CA ALA A 31 -8.81 -3.42 -22.37
C ALA A 31 -8.79 -1.91 -22.67
N TRP A 32 -9.32 -1.49 -23.82
CA TRP A 32 -9.48 -0.09 -24.14
C TRP A 32 -10.55 0.54 -23.25
N GLN A 33 -10.11 1.28 -22.23
CA GLN A 33 -11.01 1.90 -21.24
C GLN A 33 -12.05 2.84 -21.86
N GLY A 34 -11.80 3.36 -23.08
CA GLY A 34 -12.75 4.17 -23.84
C GLY A 34 -14.04 3.45 -24.23
N ILE A 35 -14.05 2.10 -24.27
CA ILE A 35 -15.26 1.35 -24.60
C ILE A 35 -16.35 1.53 -23.53
N ASN A 36 -15.96 1.67 -22.26
CA ASN A 36 -16.91 1.94 -21.18
C ASN A 36 -17.56 3.31 -21.36
N LEU A 37 -16.77 4.32 -21.76
CA LEU A 37 -17.27 5.66 -22.03
C LEU A 37 -18.24 5.66 -23.22
N LEU A 38 -17.88 4.99 -24.32
CA LEU A 38 -18.78 4.87 -25.47
C LEU A 38 -20.07 4.13 -25.13
N CYS A 39 -20.01 3.03 -24.36
CA CYS A 39 -21.20 2.32 -23.91
C CYS A 39 -22.08 3.20 -23.00
N LEU A 40 -21.48 3.99 -22.10
CA LEU A 40 -22.21 4.91 -21.23
C LEU A 40 -22.86 6.05 -22.02
N LEU A 41 -22.15 6.67 -22.95
CA LEU A 41 -22.70 7.73 -23.81
C LEU A 41 -23.83 7.19 -24.69
N SER A 42 -23.65 6.00 -25.26
CA SER A 42 -24.68 5.28 -26.03
C SER A 42 -25.90 4.98 -25.16
N LEU A 43 -25.71 4.51 -23.91
CA LEU A 43 -26.82 4.28 -22.98
C LEU A 43 -27.62 5.55 -22.70
N ILE A 44 -26.93 6.65 -22.37
CA ILE A 44 -27.58 7.93 -22.06
C ILE A 44 -28.36 8.42 -23.28
N PHE A 45 -27.74 8.41 -24.47
CA PHE A 45 -28.37 8.89 -25.69
C PHE A 45 -29.59 8.04 -26.10
N ASN A 46 -29.46 6.71 -26.12
CA ASN A 46 -30.57 5.83 -26.47
C ASN A 46 -31.71 5.88 -25.44
N PHE A 47 -31.39 6.05 -24.16
CA PHE A 47 -32.41 6.22 -23.12
C PHE A 47 -33.19 7.52 -23.28
N LEU A 48 -32.52 8.64 -23.59
CA LEU A 48 -33.17 9.91 -23.89
C LEU A 48 -34.07 9.81 -25.13
N LEU A 49 -33.60 9.16 -26.20
CA LEU A 49 -34.42 8.92 -27.38
C LEU A 49 -35.61 8.01 -27.09
N THR A 50 -35.45 7.01 -26.22
CA THR A 50 -36.54 6.15 -25.78
C THR A 50 -37.63 6.97 -25.09
N ILE A 51 -37.26 7.80 -24.11
CA ILE A 51 -38.19 8.68 -23.39
C ILE A 51 -38.88 9.62 -24.38
N PHE A 52 -38.11 10.31 -25.23
CA PHE A 52 -38.65 11.25 -26.21
C PHE A 52 -39.69 10.60 -27.13
N ASN A 53 -39.37 9.43 -27.70
CA ASN A 53 -40.27 8.71 -28.59
C ASN A 53 -41.56 8.25 -27.87
N PHE A 54 -41.46 7.78 -26.63
CA PHE A 54 -42.66 7.44 -25.86
C PHE A 54 -43.50 8.68 -25.57
N VAL A 55 -42.89 9.79 -25.10
CA VAL A 55 -43.63 11.04 -24.87
C VAL A 55 -44.31 11.54 -26.14
N ALA A 56 -43.60 11.57 -27.27
CA ALA A 56 -44.15 12.01 -28.55
C ALA A 56 -45.26 11.09 -29.08
N ALA A 57 -45.18 9.77 -28.84
CA ALA A 57 -46.21 8.81 -29.26
C ALA A 57 -47.57 9.00 -28.58
N TYR A 58 -47.58 9.62 -27.39
CA TYR A 58 -48.79 9.85 -26.57
C TYR A 58 -49.12 11.34 -26.39
N ASN A 59 -48.35 12.24 -26.98
CA ASN A 59 -48.60 13.69 -26.92
C ASN A 59 -49.30 14.18 -28.19
N LEU A 60 -50.46 14.82 -28.02
CA LEU A 60 -51.33 15.31 -29.09
C LEU A 60 -50.70 16.45 -29.93
N HIS A 61 -49.64 17.10 -29.44
CA HIS A 61 -48.95 18.18 -30.17
C HIS A 61 -48.05 17.70 -31.31
N PHE A 62 -47.64 16.41 -31.32
CA PHE A 62 -46.85 15.87 -32.42
C PHE A 62 -47.79 15.30 -33.48
N THR A 63 -47.77 15.90 -34.68
CA THR A 63 -48.64 15.52 -35.82
C THR A 63 -48.26 14.19 -36.47
N MET A 64 -47.06 13.66 -36.18
CA MET A 64 -46.66 12.32 -36.60
C MET A 64 -47.41 11.25 -35.79
N ARG A 65 -47.99 10.26 -36.48
CA ARG A 65 -48.85 9.25 -35.87
C ARG A 65 -48.06 8.37 -34.88
N LYS A 66 -48.73 7.97 -33.79
CA LYS A 66 -48.30 6.93 -32.83
C LYS A 66 -47.66 5.69 -33.48
N ALA A 67 -48.08 5.35 -34.69
CA ALA A 67 -47.53 4.28 -35.52
C ALA A 67 -46.03 4.44 -35.88
N VAL A 68 -45.45 5.65 -35.79
CA VAL A 68 -44.03 5.92 -36.09
C VAL A 68 -43.19 5.98 -34.81
N PHE A 69 -43.62 6.75 -33.82
CA PHE A 69 -42.84 6.95 -32.59
C PHE A 69 -42.84 5.75 -31.65
N LEU A 70 -43.93 4.97 -31.59
CA LEU A 70 -43.99 3.79 -30.71
C LEU A 70 -42.98 2.70 -31.13
N PRO A 71 -42.88 2.29 -32.43
CA PRO A 71 -41.82 1.37 -32.86
C PRO A 71 -40.41 1.91 -32.62
N LEU A 72 -40.18 3.20 -32.88
CA LEU A 72 -38.87 3.82 -32.63
C LEU A 72 -38.50 3.79 -31.14
N GLY A 73 -39.44 4.08 -30.25
CA GLY A 73 -39.23 3.98 -28.80
C GLY A 73 -38.87 2.55 -28.35
N ILE A 74 -39.54 1.54 -28.90
CA ILE A 74 -39.22 0.12 -28.64
C ILE A 74 -37.82 -0.22 -29.15
N VAL A 75 -37.45 0.23 -30.36
CA VAL A 75 -36.11 -0.01 -30.93
C VAL A 75 -35.03 0.62 -30.03
N PHE A 76 -35.18 1.88 -29.63
CA PHE A 76 -34.20 2.54 -28.75
C PHE A 76 -34.15 1.90 -27.35
N LEU A 77 -35.28 1.41 -26.83
CA LEU A 77 -35.31 0.65 -25.57
C LEU A 77 -34.51 -0.66 -25.68
N LEU A 78 -34.71 -1.41 -26.76
CA LEU A 78 -33.95 -2.64 -27.03
C LEU A 78 -32.45 -2.36 -27.19
N ILE A 79 -32.08 -1.30 -27.92
CA ILE A 79 -30.68 -0.87 -28.05
C ILE A 79 -30.11 -0.49 -26.66
N THR A 80 -30.88 0.18 -25.81
CA THR A 80 -30.48 0.52 -24.43
C THR A 80 -30.19 -0.74 -23.61
N LEU A 81 -31.08 -1.73 -23.67
CA LEU A 81 -30.91 -3.02 -22.99
C LEU A 81 -29.67 -3.77 -23.48
N ILE A 82 -29.43 -3.81 -24.79
CA ILE A 82 -28.23 -4.43 -25.39
C ILE A 82 -26.95 -3.75 -24.90
N ASN A 83 -26.91 -2.41 -24.89
CA ASN A 83 -25.74 -1.67 -24.39
C ASN A 83 -25.49 -1.95 -22.89
N PHE A 84 -26.55 -2.14 -22.10
CA PHE A 84 -26.42 -2.45 -20.68
C PHE A 84 -25.81 -3.85 -20.47
N ILE A 85 -26.31 -4.86 -21.19
CA ILE A 85 -25.75 -6.22 -21.17
C ILE A 85 -24.29 -6.21 -21.63
N LEU A 86 -23.98 -5.47 -22.69
CA LEU A 86 -22.61 -5.30 -23.18
C LEU A 86 -21.68 -4.68 -22.12
N LEU A 87 -22.13 -3.64 -21.42
CA LEU A 87 -21.36 -3.00 -20.34
C LEU A 87 -21.03 -3.98 -19.21
N ILE A 88 -21.99 -4.81 -18.80
CA ILE A 88 -21.77 -5.85 -17.78
C ILE A 88 -20.71 -6.84 -18.25
N PHE A 89 -20.82 -7.31 -19.50
CA PHE A 89 -19.88 -8.26 -20.08
C PHE A 89 -18.46 -7.69 -20.17
N VAL A 90 -18.33 -6.45 -20.65
CA VAL A 90 -17.06 -5.72 -20.71
C VAL A 90 -16.45 -5.60 -19.32
N LYS A 91 -17.20 -5.14 -18.31
CA LYS A 91 -16.69 -5.02 -16.93
C LYS A 91 -16.23 -6.36 -16.36
N LYS A 92 -16.97 -7.45 -16.62
CA LYS A 92 -16.60 -8.80 -16.19
C LYS A 92 -15.28 -9.24 -16.81
N HIS A 93 -15.09 -9.02 -18.11
CA HIS A 93 -13.84 -9.33 -18.80
C HIS A 93 -12.67 -8.43 -18.34
N GLN A 94 -12.90 -7.13 -18.15
CA GLN A 94 -11.88 -6.22 -17.61
C GLN A 94 -11.40 -6.68 -16.23
N LYS A 95 -12.30 -7.10 -15.34
CA LYS A 95 -11.94 -7.65 -14.02
C LYS A 95 -11.08 -8.91 -14.14
N ARG A 96 -11.39 -9.80 -15.08
CA ARG A 96 -10.58 -11.00 -15.37
C ARG A 96 -9.18 -10.64 -15.84
N LEU A 97 -9.06 -9.71 -16.80
CA LEU A 97 -7.77 -9.26 -17.31
C LEU A 97 -6.93 -8.59 -16.21
N ILE A 98 -7.53 -7.75 -15.35
CA ILE A 98 -6.85 -7.16 -14.20
C ILE A 98 -6.33 -8.23 -13.24
N ASN A 99 -7.11 -9.27 -12.97
CA ASN A 99 -6.66 -10.36 -12.12
C ASN A 99 -5.50 -11.15 -12.75
N GLN A 100 -5.53 -11.38 -14.06
CA GLN A 100 -4.40 -11.99 -14.77
C GLN A 100 -3.14 -11.12 -14.72
N LEU A 101 -3.28 -9.80 -14.86
CA LEU A 101 -2.18 -8.84 -14.69
C LEU A 101 -1.62 -8.90 -13.26
N LYS A 102 -2.48 -8.95 -12.24
CA LYS A 102 -2.07 -9.12 -10.83
C LYS A 102 -1.22 -10.38 -10.63
N ILE A 103 -1.67 -11.52 -11.18
CA ILE A 103 -0.96 -12.80 -11.05
C ILE A 103 0.39 -12.78 -11.77
N ASN A 104 0.45 -12.20 -12.98
CA ASN A 104 1.70 -12.15 -13.77
C ASN A 104 2.67 -11.06 -13.29
N LEU A 105 2.18 -10.03 -12.59
CA LEU A 105 3.00 -9.17 -11.73
C LEU A 105 3.37 -9.94 -10.45
N ASN A 106 4.10 -11.04 -10.64
CA ASN A 106 4.54 -11.90 -9.56
C ASN A 106 5.53 -11.13 -8.64
N LYS A 107 5.47 -11.42 -7.34
CA LYS A 107 6.36 -10.91 -6.30
C LYS A 107 7.84 -11.01 -6.69
N THR A 108 8.27 -12.10 -7.33
CA THR A 108 9.66 -12.26 -7.82
C THR A 108 10.09 -11.14 -8.78
N LEU A 109 9.17 -10.71 -9.66
CA LEU A 109 9.44 -9.65 -10.62
C LEU A 109 9.57 -8.29 -9.93
N LEU A 110 8.72 -8.04 -8.93
CA LEU A 110 8.83 -6.86 -8.07
C LEU A 110 10.14 -6.88 -7.29
N ILE A 111 10.49 -7.99 -6.64
CA ILE A 111 11.77 -8.16 -5.92
C ILE A 111 12.95 -7.85 -6.83
N ASN A 112 12.96 -8.38 -8.06
CA ASN A 112 14.04 -8.12 -9.02
C ASN A 112 14.13 -6.64 -9.40
N ILE A 113 12.99 -5.96 -9.60
CA ILE A 113 12.95 -4.52 -9.86
C ILE A 113 13.47 -3.75 -8.63
N TYR A 114 13.05 -4.11 -7.43
CA TYR A 114 13.50 -3.47 -6.18
C TYR A 114 15.00 -3.64 -5.99
N ASN A 115 15.52 -4.87 -6.05
CA ASN A 115 16.94 -5.15 -5.91
C ASN A 115 17.75 -4.41 -6.98
N TYR A 116 17.27 -4.38 -8.23
CA TYR A 116 17.97 -3.66 -9.28
C TYR A 116 18.07 -2.15 -9.02
N ILE A 117 16.97 -1.53 -8.58
CA ILE A 117 16.91 -0.08 -8.34
C ILE A 117 17.66 0.27 -7.07
N PHE A 118 17.37 -0.43 -5.98
CA PHE A 118 17.89 -0.11 -4.66
C PHE A 118 19.32 -0.57 -4.44
N LYS A 119 19.86 -1.57 -5.15
CA LYS A 119 21.29 -1.92 -5.05
C LYS A 119 22.22 -0.76 -5.39
N THR A 120 21.77 0.19 -6.24
CA THR A 120 22.57 1.39 -6.54
C THR A 120 22.54 2.44 -5.44
N ILE A 121 21.55 2.39 -4.55
CA ILE A 121 21.30 3.40 -3.52
C ILE A 121 21.67 2.86 -2.13
N PHE A 122 21.22 1.65 -1.82
CA PHE A 122 21.55 0.87 -0.64
C PHE A 122 22.42 -0.31 -1.09
N LYS A 123 23.75 -0.11 -1.20
CA LYS A 123 24.69 -1.09 -1.79
C LYS A 123 24.60 -2.50 -1.19
N THR A 124 24.25 -2.61 0.08
CA THR A 124 24.17 -3.86 0.83
C THR A 124 22.74 -4.35 1.04
N LEU A 125 21.73 -3.70 0.43
CA LEU A 125 20.35 -4.13 0.50
C LEU A 125 20.08 -5.27 -0.48
N THR A 126 19.57 -6.38 0.04
CA THR A 126 19.02 -7.48 -0.75
C THR A 126 17.64 -7.83 -0.21
N ILE A 127 16.60 -7.71 -1.04
CA ILE A 127 15.26 -8.22 -0.74
C ILE A 127 15.20 -9.67 -1.22
N SER A 128 14.88 -10.59 -0.31
CA SER A 128 14.76 -12.02 -0.60
C SER A 128 13.32 -12.43 -0.85
N ASP A 129 12.37 -11.84 -0.13
CA ASP A 129 10.95 -12.17 -0.25
C ASP A 129 10.03 -10.98 0.06
N ILE A 130 8.79 -11.09 -0.42
CA ILE A 130 7.66 -10.23 -0.09
C ILE A 130 6.54 -11.12 0.45
N SER A 131 6.41 -11.24 1.76
CA SER A 131 5.36 -12.05 2.37
C SER A 131 4.08 -11.25 2.58
N SER A 132 2.93 -11.92 2.47
CA SER A 132 1.60 -11.37 2.75
C SER A 132 0.94 -12.04 3.97
N GLN A 133 1.71 -12.81 4.75
CA GLN A 133 1.18 -13.83 5.66
C GLN A 133 1.66 -13.61 7.09
N TRP A 134 1.19 -12.53 7.75
CA TRP A 134 1.30 -12.40 9.20
C TRP A 134 -0.05 -11.97 9.79
N THR A 135 -1.09 -12.79 9.63
CA THR A 135 -2.23 -12.71 10.56
C THR A 135 -1.72 -13.13 11.93
N ILE A 136 -1.53 -12.16 12.83
CA ILE A 136 -1.38 -12.49 14.25
C ILE A 136 -2.78 -12.90 14.67
N THR A 137 -2.99 -14.19 14.94
CA THR A 137 -4.19 -14.63 15.64
C THR A 137 -3.93 -14.39 17.13
N PRO A 138 -4.46 -13.32 17.74
CA PRO A 138 -4.29 -13.10 19.17
C PRO A 138 -4.88 -14.29 19.93
N ASN A 139 -4.08 -14.98 20.74
CA ASN A 139 -4.51 -16.17 21.49
C ASN A 139 -5.64 -15.86 22.52
N ASN A 140 -5.83 -14.59 22.89
CA ASN A 140 -6.71 -14.16 23.99
C ASN A 140 -7.72 -13.06 23.61
N LEU A 141 -8.00 -12.82 22.33
CA LEU A 141 -9.08 -11.90 21.93
C LEU A 141 -10.30 -12.70 21.46
N PRO A 142 -11.54 -12.24 21.76
CA PRO A 142 -12.74 -12.90 21.28
C PRO A 142 -12.72 -13.02 19.75
N HIS A 143 -13.28 -14.11 19.22
CA HIS A 143 -13.30 -14.58 17.81
C HIS A 143 -13.72 -13.56 16.72
N LEU A 144 -13.95 -12.28 17.06
CA LEU A 144 -14.40 -11.21 16.17
C LEU A 144 -13.36 -10.10 15.92
N SER A 145 -12.16 -10.16 16.51
CA SER A 145 -11.11 -9.17 16.25
C SER A 145 -9.84 -9.82 15.71
N ASP A 146 -9.90 -10.29 14.46
CA ASP A 146 -8.70 -10.63 13.71
C ASP A 146 -7.80 -9.36 13.61
N PHE A 147 -6.69 -9.35 14.34
CA PHE A 147 -5.63 -8.37 14.10
C PHE A 147 -4.94 -8.75 12.79
N LYS A 148 -5.44 -8.22 11.67
CA LYS A 148 -4.83 -8.50 10.37
C LYS A 148 -3.73 -7.49 10.09
N VAL A 149 -2.48 -7.95 10.11
CA VAL A 149 -1.38 -7.27 9.40
C VAL A 149 -1.67 -7.45 7.90
N ASN A 150 -2.48 -6.56 7.35
CA ASN A 150 -3.01 -6.66 5.99
C ASN A 150 -2.00 -6.23 4.90
N ASP A 151 -0.79 -5.81 5.28
CA ASP A 151 0.15 -5.22 4.33
C ASP A 151 1.31 -6.18 4.01
N ASN A 152 1.91 -6.00 2.83
CA ASN A 152 3.08 -6.78 2.40
C ASN A 152 4.30 -6.46 3.28
N ILE A 153 5.07 -7.50 3.60
CA ILE A 153 6.30 -7.43 4.40
C ILE A 153 7.49 -7.70 3.49
N ILE A 154 8.44 -6.77 3.47
CA ILE A 154 9.72 -6.91 2.80
C ILE A 154 10.66 -7.67 3.74
N ILE A 155 11.13 -8.82 3.28
CA ILE A 155 12.12 -9.64 3.98
C ILE A 155 13.43 -9.52 3.22
N GLY A 156 14.53 -9.30 3.93
CA GLY A 156 15.81 -9.12 3.28
C GLY A 156 17.00 -8.99 4.20
N GLN A 157 18.10 -8.52 3.63
CA GLN A 157 19.35 -8.22 4.32
C GLN A 157 19.79 -6.79 4.03
N TYR A 158 20.27 -6.07 5.03
CA TYR A 158 20.91 -4.76 4.90
C TYR A 158 22.13 -4.69 5.80
N ARG A 159 23.30 -4.33 5.23
CA ARG A 159 24.60 -4.34 5.94
C ARG A 159 24.92 -5.66 6.65
N GLY A 160 24.48 -6.79 6.09
CA GLY A 160 24.69 -8.12 6.68
C GLY A 160 23.67 -8.52 7.75
N TYR A 161 22.72 -7.64 8.09
CA TYR A 161 21.66 -7.92 9.06
C TYR A 161 20.37 -8.36 8.36
N ASN A 162 19.77 -9.46 8.82
CA ASN A 162 18.46 -9.88 8.35
C ASN A 162 17.39 -8.93 8.90
N PHE A 163 16.47 -8.49 8.05
CA PHE A 163 15.38 -7.63 8.48
C PHE A 163 14.03 -8.05 7.90
N ASN A 164 12.98 -7.73 8.66
CA ASN A 164 11.59 -7.73 8.25
C ASN A 164 11.07 -6.29 8.34
N PHE A 165 10.54 -5.75 7.25
CA PHE A 165 10.04 -4.39 7.18
C PHE A 165 8.65 -4.35 6.58
N GLY A 166 7.70 -3.72 7.27
CA GLY A 166 6.32 -3.67 6.81
C GLY A 166 5.53 -2.57 7.49
N SER A 167 4.23 -2.54 7.20
CA SER A 167 3.28 -1.65 7.83
C SER A 167 2.16 -2.42 8.52
N ILE A 168 1.64 -1.87 9.60
CA ILE A 168 0.52 -2.42 10.36
C ILE A 168 -0.57 -1.36 10.42
N ASN A 169 -1.78 -1.78 10.07
CA ASN A 169 -2.97 -0.93 10.00
C ASN A 169 -3.59 -0.59 11.36
N GLN A 170 -3.11 -1.22 12.44
CA GLN A 170 -3.68 -1.08 13.77
C GLN A 170 -2.60 -0.73 14.80
N ALA A 171 -2.88 0.32 15.56
CA ALA A 171 -2.03 0.89 16.58
C ALA A 171 -1.87 -0.01 17.81
N THR A 172 -0.64 -0.40 18.14
CA THR A 172 -0.32 -0.98 19.44
C THR A 172 0.58 -0.01 20.22
N THR A 173 0.31 0.18 21.50
CA THR A 173 1.21 0.95 22.39
C THR A 173 2.42 0.13 22.81
N THR A 174 2.34 -1.20 22.69
CA THR A 174 3.41 -2.17 22.97
C THR A 174 4.34 -2.33 21.77
N VAL A 175 5.66 -2.40 22.03
CA VAL A 175 6.62 -2.91 21.04
C VAL A 175 6.16 -4.32 20.67
N VAL A 176 5.93 -4.57 19.39
CA VAL A 176 5.56 -5.89 18.90
C VAL A 176 6.86 -6.63 18.66
N ASP A 177 7.29 -7.35 19.68
CA ASP A 177 8.50 -8.16 19.63
C ASP A 177 8.33 -9.32 18.68
N ASN A 178 9.05 -9.25 17.56
CA ASN A 178 9.12 -10.31 16.57
C ASN A 178 7.74 -10.89 16.16
N LEU A 179 6.68 -10.10 16.35
CA LEU A 179 5.27 -10.49 16.28
C LEU A 179 5.00 -11.88 16.93
N GLN A 180 5.61 -12.18 18.09
CA GLN A 180 5.26 -13.39 18.84
C GLN A 180 3.78 -13.30 19.27
N PRO A 181 2.98 -14.35 19.02
CA PRO A 181 1.50 -14.36 19.20
C PRO A 181 1.01 -14.17 20.65
N ASN A 182 1.95 -14.03 21.60
CA ASN A 182 1.66 -13.95 23.03
C ASN A 182 1.62 -12.52 23.58
N LEU A 183 1.95 -11.50 22.77
CA LEU A 183 1.78 -10.10 23.18
C LEU A 183 0.36 -9.64 22.86
N ILE A 184 -0.48 -9.57 23.89
CA ILE A 184 -1.80 -8.92 23.80
C ILE A 184 -1.56 -7.45 23.40
N PRO A 185 -1.97 -7.01 22.19
CA PRO A 185 -1.92 -5.60 21.87
C PRO A 185 -2.82 -4.85 22.86
N LYS A 186 -2.23 -4.02 23.73
CA LYS A 186 -3.00 -3.16 24.64
C LYS A 186 -3.84 -2.17 23.82
N PRO A 187 -5.06 -1.82 24.29
CA PRO A 187 -6.05 -1.13 23.48
C PRO A 187 -5.63 0.28 23.06
N TYR A 188 -5.97 0.58 21.80
CA TYR A 188 -6.27 1.85 21.16
C TYR A 188 -5.63 3.14 21.72
N ASN A 189 -4.73 3.74 20.93
CA ASN A 189 -4.61 5.19 20.91
C ASN A 189 -5.21 5.73 19.60
N LEU A 190 -6.34 6.45 19.72
CA LEU A 190 -7.10 7.06 18.60
C LEU A 190 -6.30 8.10 17.80
N GLN A 191 -5.10 8.45 18.25
CA GLN A 191 -4.26 9.49 17.65
C GLN A 191 -3.28 8.99 16.58
N TYR A 192 -3.22 7.69 16.28
CA TYR A 192 -2.23 7.15 15.34
C TYR A 192 -2.87 6.23 14.30
N TYR A 193 -2.66 6.54 13.02
CA TYR A 193 -3.41 5.93 11.91
C TYR A 193 -2.77 4.66 11.31
N ARG A 194 -1.43 4.58 11.22
CA ARG A 194 -0.66 3.41 10.72
C ARG A 194 0.76 3.40 11.31
N TYR A 195 1.37 2.21 11.47
CA TYR A 195 2.71 2.02 12.04
C TYR A 195 3.60 1.30 11.04
N LEU A 196 4.85 1.74 10.89
CA LEU A 196 5.88 0.91 10.24
C LEU A 196 6.53 0.04 11.30
N PHE A 197 6.80 -1.21 10.99
CA PHE A 197 7.66 -2.04 11.82
C PHE A 197 8.94 -2.37 11.06
N LEU A 198 10.04 -2.41 11.81
CA LEU A 198 11.32 -2.90 11.35
C LEU A 198 11.84 -3.84 12.44
N THR A 199 11.96 -5.12 12.12
CA THR A 199 12.60 -6.10 12.99
C THR A 199 13.90 -6.51 12.35
N ILE A 200 14.98 -6.49 13.11
CA ILE A 200 16.30 -6.94 12.67
C ILE A 200 16.71 -8.11 13.55
N THR A 201 17.13 -9.20 12.93
CA THR A 201 17.62 -10.39 13.62
C THR A 201 19.09 -10.58 13.29
N VAL A 202 19.89 -10.81 14.33
CA VAL A 202 21.34 -11.00 14.17
C VAL A 202 21.82 -12.16 15.05
N PRO A 203 22.95 -12.81 14.70
CA PRO A 203 23.45 -13.96 15.47
C PRO A 203 23.84 -13.64 16.92
N SER A 204 24.41 -12.45 17.16
CA SER A 204 24.61 -11.87 18.49
C SER A 204 24.64 -10.34 18.38
N LEU A 205 23.92 -9.67 19.26
CA LEU A 205 24.03 -8.23 19.47
C LEU A 205 25.06 -7.93 20.56
N ASN A 206 25.57 -6.70 20.55
CA ASN A 206 26.15 -6.13 21.77
C ASN A 206 25.18 -6.38 22.94
N ASP A 207 25.68 -6.54 24.16
CA ASP A 207 24.92 -6.86 25.39
C ASP A 207 23.88 -5.79 25.81
N GLN A 208 23.59 -4.84 24.93
CA GLN A 208 22.59 -3.81 25.14
C GLN A 208 21.21 -4.44 25.23
N ASN A 209 20.53 -4.21 26.34
CA ASN A 209 19.16 -4.67 26.56
C ASN A 209 18.34 -3.52 27.10
N PHE A 210 17.48 -2.94 26.25
CA PHE A 210 16.60 -1.86 26.67
C PHE A 210 15.27 -1.89 25.93
N GLU A 211 14.26 -1.30 26.56
CA GLU A 211 12.95 -1.07 25.97
C GLU A 211 12.51 0.37 26.23
N ILE A 212 12.10 1.07 25.18
CA ILE A 212 11.46 2.38 25.28
C ILE A 212 10.09 2.32 24.59
N THR A 213 9.08 2.84 25.28
CA THR A 213 7.70 2.85 24.80
C THR A 213 7.15 4.27 24.83
N ARG A 214 6.39 4.65 23.81
CA ARG A 214 5.81 6.00 23.70
C ARG A 214 4.77 6.22 24.80
N LYS A 215 4.79 7.42 25.38
CA LYS A 215 3.70 7.90 26.24
C LYS A 215 2.47 8.19 25.39
N ASN A 216 1.29 7.81 25.90
CA ASN A 216 0.01 8.09 25.23
C ASN A 216 -0.31 9.58 25.10
N LYS A 217 0.22 10.40 26.02
CA LYS A 217 0.19 11.86 25.98
C LYS A 217 1.60 12.34 26.33
N TYR A 218 2.19 13.17 25.48
CA TYR A 218 3.47 13.83 25.75
C TYR A 218 3.25 15.32 25.95
N GLN A 219 4.11 15.94 26.77
CA GLN A 219 4.06 17.38 27.02
C GLN A 219 4.50 18.13 25.75
N LYS A 220 3.72 19.13 25.32
CA LYS A 220 3.99 19.90 24.09
C LYS A 220 5.05 21.00 24.28
N ASN A 221 5.32 21.38 25.52
CA ASN A 221 6.28 22.42 25.88
C ASN A 221 7.53 21.74 26.47
N ASN A 222 8.72 22.18 26.07
CA ASN A 222 10.01 21.60 26.47
C ASN A 222 10.19 20.12 26.06
N LEU A 223 10.32 19.87 24.76
CA LEU A 223 10.34 18.54 24.13
C LEU A 223 11.65 17.77 24.41
N ILE A 224 11.79 17.18 25.60
CA ILE A 224 12.89 16.29 25.96
C ILE A 224 12.52 14.81 25.79
N PHE A 225 13.52 13.93 25.73
CA PHE A 225 13.35 12.48 25.59
C PHE A 225 12.35 11.90 26.61
N ASP A 226 12.53 12.30 27.87
CA ASP A 226 11.70 11.83 28.99
C ASP A 226 10.24 12.23 28.87
N ASN A 227 9.92 13.26 28.09
CA ASN A 227 8.54 13.69 27.85
C ASN A 227 7.82 12.79 26.83
N PHE A 228 8.56 12.05 26.00
CA PHE A 228 7.99 11.17 24.98
C PHE A 228 7.92 9.71 25.40
N PHE A 229 8.78 9.23 26.31
CA PHE A 229 8.98 7.79 26.52
C PHE A 229 8.86 7.32 27.97
N TRP A 230 8.27 6.14 28.14
CA TRP A 230 8.45 5.26 29.30
C TRP A 230 9.61 4.31 29.03
N TYR A 231 10.53 4.23 29.98
CA TYR A 231 11.70 3.37 29.94
C TYR A 231 12.25 3.17 31.37
N ASP A 232 13.13 2.19 31.58
CA ASP A 232 13.85 2.03 32.84
C ASP A 232 14.92 3.12 32.98
N GLN A 233 14.70 4.06 33.90
CA GLN A 233 15.62 5.18 34.12
C GLN A 233 16.99 4.77 34.67
N THR A 234 17.09 3.56 35.21
CA THR A 234 18.33 2.99 35.75
C THR A 234 19.13 2.19 34.71
N ASN A 235 18.56 1.98 33.52
CA ASN A 235 19.19 1.23 32.45
C ASN A 235 20.44 1.95 31.91
N THR A 236 21.60 1.32 32.05
CA THR A 236 22.91 1.87 31.67
C THR A 236 23.12 1.97 30.15
N ASP A 237 22.37 1.19 29.36
CA ASP A 237 22.47 1.22 27.89
C ASP A 237 21.77 2.43 27.29
N LEU A 238 20.81 3.02 28.00
CA LEU A 238 20.11 4.26 27.60
C LEU A 238 20.92 5.52 27.99
N THR A 239 22.09 5.65 27.38
CA THR A 239 22.99 6.80 27.56
C THR A 239 22.38 8.12 27.06
N LEU A 240 22.90 9.26 27.54
CA LEU A 240 22.48 10.59 27.06
C LEU A 240 22.68 10.76 25.55
N THR A 241 23.79 10.23 25.01
CA THR A 241 24.08 10.23 23.58
C THR A 241 23.01 9.51 22.79
N LEU A 242 22.61 8.30 23.22
CA LEU A 242 21.56 7.53 22.56
C LEU A 242 20.20 8.25 22.64
N LYS A 243 19.85 8.85 23.78
CA LYS A 243 18.62 9.66 23.93
C LYS A 243 18.58 10.82 22.93
N ASN A 244 19.69 11.54 22.77
CA ASN A 244 19.79 12.64 21.82
C ASN A 244 19.67 12.17 20.36
N LEU A 245 20.34 11.08 20.00
CA LEU A 245 20.23 10.48 18.67
C LEU A 245 18.79 10.06 18.36
N ILE A 246 18.06 9.50 19.34
CA ILE A 246 16.66 9.11 19.15
C ILE A 246 15.80 10.36 18.87
N LEU A 247 15.99 11.45 19.63
CA LEU A 247 15.27 12.71 19.40
C LEU A 247 15.58 13.32 18.03
N GLU A 248 16.84 13.28 17.60
CA GLU A 248 17.26 13.76 16.27
C GLU A 248 16.62 12.93 15.16
N ASN A 249 16.62 11.60 15.30
CA ASN A 249 15.96 10.70 14.36
C ASN A 249 14.44 10.90 14.32
N MET A 250 13.80 11.19 15.45
CA MET A 250 12.38 11.53 15.51
C MET A 250 12.09 12.79 14.68
N THR A 251 12.92 13.82 14.83
CA THR A 251 12.78 15.09 14.12
C THR A 251 13.01 14.90 12.62
N THR A 252 14.05 14.15 12.26
CA THR A 252 14.44 13.88 10.86
C THR A 252 13.42 13.04 10.12
N THR A 253 12.96 11.95 10.73
CA THR A 253 12.03 11.01 10.09
C THR A 253 10.56 11.40 10.26
N LYS A 254 10.27 12.34 11.17
CA LYS A 254 8.92 12.69 11.65
C LYS A 254 8.17 11.47 12.20
N MET A 255 8.90 10.50 12.74
CA MET A 255 8.37 9.27 13.33
C MET A 255 8.76 9.18 14.79
N ILE A 256 7.81 8.80 15.64
CA ILE A 256 8.05 8.53 17.04
C ILE A 256 8.20 7.01 17.18
N PRO A 257 9.31 6.46 17.70
CA PRO A 257 9.53 5.03 17.78
C PRO A 257 8.98 4.41 19.08
N ASN A 258 8.56 3.14 19.04
CA ASN A 258 8.77 2.22 20.14
C ASN A 258 10.03 1.41 19.77
N ILE A 259 10.96 1.20 20.71
CA ILE A 259 12.19 0.43 20.45
C ILE A 259 12.33 -0.63 21.54
N LYS A 260 12.59 -1.86 21.13
CA LYS A 260 13.12 -2.89 22.01
C LYS A 260 14.36 -3.50 21.41
N VAL A 261 15.40 -3.58 22.22
CA VAL A 261 16.67 -4.20 21.88
C VAL A 261 16.89 -5.33 22.87
N THR A 262 17.04 -6.54 22.33
CA THR A 262 17.41 -7.75 23.07
C THR A 262 18.65 -8.37 22.46
N ASN A 263 19.30 -9.34 23.12
CA ASN A 263 20.52 -10.01 22.67
C ASN A 263 20.57 -10.49 21.20
N GLN A 264 19.44 -10.70 20.52
CA GLN A 264 19.40 -11.22 19.14
C GLN A 264 18.44 -10.46 18.22
N THR A 265 17.66 -9.51 18.75
CA THR A 265 16.62 -8.83 17.98
C THR A 265 16.56 -7.34 18.30
N TRP A 266 16.52 -6.51 17.26
CA TRP A 266 16.09 -5.11 17.36
C TRP A 266 14.69 -4.97 16.76
N SER A 267 13.73 -4.53 17.56
CA SER A 267 12.35 -4.30 17.15
C SER A 267 12.03 -2.83 17.23
N PHE A 268 11.72 -2.22 16.08
CA PHE A 268 11.29 -0.84 15.97
C PHE A 268 9.86 -0.78 15.48
N GLN A 269 9.04 0.05 16.13
CA GLN A 269 7.74 0.43 15.61
C GLN A 269 7.66 1.93 15.48
N LEU A 270 7.57 2.41 14.25
CA LEU A 270 7.66 3.82 13.92
C LEU A 270 6.25 4.35 13.65
N ALA A 271 5.73 5.15 14.59
CA ALA A 271 4.46 5.84 14.43
C ALA A 271 4.71 7.18 13.74
N THR A 272 3.89 7.52 12.75
CA THR A 272 3.83 8.91 12.26
C THR A 272 3.08 9.76 13.27
N SER A 273 3.61 10.94 13.61
CA SER A 273 2.84 11.89 14.42
C SER A 273 1.62 12.34 13.62
N ALA A 274 0.41 12.19 14.16
CA ALA A 274 -0.82 12.68 13.53
C ALA A 274 -0.88 14.20 13.64
N ILE A 275 -0.03 14.89 12.89
CA ILE A 275 -0.19 16.33 12.67
C ILE A 275 -1.10 16.44 11.45
N ASN A 276 -2.41 16.36 11.71
CA ASN A 276 -3.49 16.80 10.83
C ASN A 276 -3.38 16.39 9.35
N HIS A 277 -3.95 15.24 9.02
CA HIS A 277 -4.90 15.03 7.92
C HIS A 277 -5.01 13.52 7.66
N SER A 278 -6.23 13.02 7.51
CA SER A 278 -6.57 11.65 7.08
C SER A 278 -6.00 11.25 5.70
N LYS A 279 -5.20 12.13 5.08
CA LYS A 279 -4.55 11.95 3.78
C LYS A 279 -3.15 11.33 3.86
N ASP A 280 -2.50 11.26 5.02
CA ASP A 280 -1.19 10.58 5.16
C ASP A 280 -1.31 9.05 5.32
N ASN A 281 -2.43 8.49 4.91
CA ASN A 281 -2.74 7.06 4.91
C ASN A 281 -1.98 6.25 3.82
N TYR A 282 -0.85 6.72 3.30
CA TYR A 282 -0.18 6.10 2.15
C TYR A 282 0.83 4.99 2.47
N ASN A 283 1.21 4.77 3.73
CA ASN A 283 2.40 3.96 4.10
C ASN A 283 2.37 2.43 3.83
N SER A 284 1.43 1.89 3.05
CA SER A 284 1.50 0.49 2.64
C SER A 284 2.58 0.30 1.59
N LEU A 285 3.59 -0.50 1.92
CA LEU A 285 4.60 -0.95 0.96
C LEU A 285 3.95 -1.80 -0.13
N LEU A 286 4.52 -1.71 -1.34
CA LEU A 286 4.17 -2.55 -2.49
C LEU A 286 2.70 -2.46 -2.91
N ASN A 287 2.04 -1.33 -2.61
CA ASN A 287 0.64 -1.09 -2.95
C ASN A 287 0.52 -0.54 -4.37
N ILE A 288 0.34 -1.43 -5.35
CA ILE A 288 0.20 -1.04 -6.76
C ILE A 288 -1.26 -1.09 -7.18
N ARG A 289 -1.77 0.04 -7.68
CA ARG A 289 -3.05 0.06 -8.41
C ARG A 289 -2.86 -0.55 -9.81
N ILE A 290 -3.27 -1.81 -9.97
CA ILE A 290 -3.28 -2.47 -11.28
C ILE A 290 -4.35 -1.86 -12.19
N THR A 291 -4.00 -1.63 -13.45
CA THR A 291 -4.86 -1.06 -14.49
C THR A 291 -4.69 -1.86 -15.79
N LEU A 292 -5.57 -1.66 -16.77
CA LEU A 292 -5.47 -2.23 -18.12
C LEU A 292 -4.75 -1.29 -19.10
N ASN A 293 -4.37 -0.09 -18.66
CA ASN A 293 -3.63 0.87 -19.46
C ASN A 293 -2.14 0.77 -19.12
N GLU A 294 -1.33 0.29 -20.07
CA GLU A 294 0.11 0.06 -19.91
C GLU A 294 0.86 1.33 -19.46
N LYS A 295 0.56 2.48 -20.05
CA LYS A 295 1.22 3.76 -19.71
C LYS A 295 0.90 4.17 -18.28
N VAL A 296 -0.35 3.99 -17.85
CA VAL A 296 -0.78 4.28 -16.48
C VAL A 296 -0.18 3.26 -15.51
N MET A 297 -0.02 2.01 -15.93
CA MET A 297 0.62 0.96 -15.13
C MET A 297 2.09 1.28 -14.83
N LEU A 298 2.84 1.74 -15.84
CA LEU A 298 4.22 2.22 -15.66
C LEU A 298 4.26 3.37 -14.64
N LYS A 299 3.37 4.35 -14.79
CA LYS A 299 3.26 5.46 -13.83
C LYS A 299 2.98 4.96 -12.40
N ASN A 300 2.08 4.01 -12.24
CA ASN A 300 1.71 3.46 -10.93
C ASN A 300 2.87 2.70 -10.27
N ILE A 301 3.65 1.91 -11.05
CA ILE A 301 4.84 1.23 -10.53
C ILE A 301 5.92 2.23 -10.11
N LEU A 302 6.17 3.26 -10.92
CA LEU A 302 7.16 4.29 -10.56
C LEU A 302 6.76 5.08 -9.32
N LEU A 303 5.48 5.41 -9.17
CA LEU A 303 4.94 6.06 -7.98
C LEU A 303 5.10 5.18 -6.74
N MET A 304 4.77 3.89 -6.84
CA MET A 304 4.98 2.93 -5.75
C MET A 304 6.47 2.84 -5.39
N LEU A 305 7.37 2.68 -6.35
CA LEU A 305 8.81 2.58 -6.08
C LEU A 305 9.37 3.83 -5.40
N LYS A 306 8.91 5.02 -5.82
CA LYS A 306 9.30 6.29 -5.18
C LYS A 306 8.80 6.35 -3.74
N HIS A 307 7.55 5.99 -3.53
CA HIS A 307 6.93 5.96 -2.22
C HIS A 307 7.65 4.98 -1.27
N ASP A 308 7.85 3.73 -1.72
CA ASP A 308 8.51 2.69 -0.94
C ASP A 308 9.98 3.02 -0.65
N TYR A 309 10.65 3.72 -1.56
CA TYR A 309 11.98 4.27 -1.31
C TYR A 309 11.99 5.23 -0.11
N GLU A 310 11.08 6.19 -0.08
CA GLU A 310 10.99 7.18 1.01
C GLU A 310 10.70 6.49 2.35
N ILE A 311 9.89 5.43 2.35
CA ILE A 311 9.57 4.66 3.54
C ILE A 311 10.76 3.81 4.00
N LEU A 312 11.42 3.08 3.09
CA LEU A 312 12.60 2.28 3.40
C LEU A 312 13.74 3.16 3.92
N GLN A 313 13.94 4.34 3.35
CA GLN A 313 14.94 5.29 3.83
C GLN A 313 14.66 5.69 5.28
N LYS A 314 13.42 6.02 5.63
CA LYS A 314 13.04 6.33 7.02
C LYS A 314 13.28 5.14 7.94
N GLY A 315 12.91 3.92 7.53
CA GLY A 315 13.17 2.70 8.30
C GLY A 315 14.67 2.44 8.53
N PHE A 316 15.50 2.55 7.49
CA PHE A 316 16.93 2.28 7.60
C PHE A 316 17.72 3.35 8.37
N VAL A 317 17.22 4.59 8.46
CA VAL A 317 17.77 5.60 9.37
C VAL A 317 17.67 5.13 10.82
N TRP A 318 16.56 4.48 11.21
CA TRP A 318 16.39 3.90 12.54
C TRP A 318 17.29 2.69 12.78
N LEU A 319 17.47 1.83 11.79
CA LEU A 319 18.45 0.74 11.86
C LEU A 319 19.87 1.28 12.06
N ASN A 320 20.28 2.28 11.28
CA ASN A 320 21.62 2.85 11.39
C ASN A 320 21.88 3.50 12.75
N LEU A 321 20.85 3.96 13.46
CA LEU A 321 21.00 4.52 14.81
C LEU A 321 21.42 3.47 15.86
N ILE A 322 20.98 2.22 15.73
CA ILE A 322 21.34 1.15 16.67
C ILE A 322 22.48 0.27 16.11
N ALA A 323 22.60 0.17 14.79
CA ALA A 323 23.59 -0.66 14.12
C ALA A 323 24.99 -0.05 13.98
N GLN A 324 25.30 1.06 14.65
CA GLN A 324 26.65 1.59 14.68
C GLN A 324 27.59 0.61 15.40
N LYS A 325 28.24 -0.25 14.60
CA LYS A 325 29.67 -0.56 14.74
C LYS A 325 30.40 0.32 13.73
N ASP A 326 31.19 1.22 14.26
CA ASP A 326 32.31 1.95 13.64
C ASP A 326 32.01 2.81 12.38
#